data_AF-A0A3D2L2N8-F1
#
_entry.id   AF-A0A3D2L2N8-F1
#
_cell.length_a   1.000
_cell.length_b   1.000
_cell.length_c   1.000
_cell.angle_alpha   90.00
_cell.angle_beta   90.00
_cell.angle_gamma   90.00
#
_symmetry.space_group_name_H-M   'P 1'
#
loop_
_entity.id
_entity.type
_entity.pdbx_description
1 polymer ?
#
loop_
_entity_poly.entity_id
_entity_poly.type
_entity_poly.pdbx_seq_one_letter_code
_entity_poly.pdbx_strand_id
1 'polypeptide(L)' 'CEDARDVGMMARFSHKMAVAPTASISIICGGTSAGIEPIPANVYTHKTLSGSFTVKNQQLQRLLASKDMDT' A
#
# COMPACT_ATOMS: atom_id res chain seq x y z
N CYS A 1 -6.63 -17.57 23.85
CA CYS A 1 -7.83 -16.76 23.53
C CYS A 1 -9.05 -17.52 24.05
N GLU A 2 -9.96 -16.83 24.74
CA GLU A 2 -11.20 -17.43 25.27
C GLU A 2 -12.16 -17.78 24.14
N ASP A 3 -12.40 -16.84 23.20
CA ASP A 3 -13.23 -17.11 22.02
C ASP A 3 -12.76 -18.32 21.19
N ALA A 4 -11.44 -18.53 21.08
CA ALA A 4 -10.88 -19.69 20.38
C ALA A 4 -11.16 -21.00 21.13
N ARG A 5 -11.12 -20.98 22.47
CA ARG A 5 -11.47 -22.14 23.31
C ARG A 5 -12.95 -22.48 23.20
N ASP A 6 -13.80 -21.47 23.13
CA ASP A 6 -15.27 -21.63 23.02
C ASP A 6 -15.69 -22.37 21.75
N VAL A 7 -14.90 -22.27 20.67
CA VAL A 7 -15.11 -23.01 19.40
C VAL A 7 -14.19 -24.23 19.24
N GLY A 8 -13.51 -24.66 20.30
CA GLY A 8 -12.66 -25.86 20.29
C GLY A 8 -11.33 -25.71 19.52
N MET A 9 -10.87 -24.48 19.28
CA MET A 9 -9.64 -24.20 18.55
C MET A 9 -8.44 -23.96 19.47
N MET A 10 -7.32 -24.67 19.22
CA MET A 10 -6.04 -24.43 19.90
C MET A 10 -5.26 -23.28 19.24
N ALA A 11 -5.74 -22.05 19.40
CA ALA A 11 -5.11 -20.85 18.83
C ALA A 11 -4.90 -19.73 19.84
N ARG A 12 -3.79 -18.98 19.67
CA ARG A 12 -3.50 -17.79 20.48
C ARG A 12 -4.48 -16.66 20.22
N PHE A 13 -4.89 -16.47 18.97
CA PHE A 13 -5.81 -15.42 18.51
C PHE A 13 -6.96 -16.05 17.73
N SER A 14 -8.20 -15.61 18.01
CA SER A 14 -9.41 -16.01 17.27
C SER A 14 -9.39 -15.49 15.82
N HIS A 15 -8.78 -14.33 15.59
CA HIS A 15 -8.57 -13.71 14.28
C HIS A 15 -7.09 -13.36 14.10
N LYS A 16 -6.55 -13.55 12.90
CA LYS A 16 -5.10 -13.36 12.64
C LYS A 16 -4.78 -12.36 11.53
N MET A 17 -5.66 -12.23 10.54
CA MET A 17 -5.40 -11.46 9.33
C MET A 17 -6.62 -10.61 9.01
N ALA A 18 -6.36 -9.36 8.67
CA ALA A 18 -7.30 -8.45 8.06
C ALA A 18 -6.51 -7.52 7.15
N VAL A 19 -7.08 -7.18 5.99
CA VAL A 19 -6.53 -6.14 5.12
C VAL A 19 -7.20 -4.83 5.49
N ALA A 20 -6.44 -3.92 6.11
CA ALA A 20 -6.91 -2.58 6.44
C ALA A 20 -6.39 -1.57 5.41
N PRO A 21 -7.02 -0.38 5.29
CA PRO A 21 -6.47 0.71 4.51
C PRO A 21 -5.07 1.10 5.00
N THR A 22 -4.11 1.22 4.09
CA THR A 22 -2.70 1.50 4.42
C THR A 22 -2.15 2.81 3.85
N ALA A 23 -3.02 3.80 3.56
CA ALA A 23 -2.65 5.03 2.85
C ALA A 23 -1.39 5.74 3.37
N SER A 24 -1.27 5.96 4.69
CA SER A 24 -0.09 6.67 5.24
C SER A 24 1.17 5.81 5.23
N ILE A 25 1.07 4.53 5.55
CA ILE A 25 2.24 3.64 5.59
C ILE A 25 2.70 3.26 4.19
N SER A 26 1.82 3.26 3.19
CA SER A 26 2.20 3.04 1.80
C SER A 26 3.06 4.19 1.25
N ILE A 27 2.79 5.44 1.68
CA ILE A 27 3.64 6.61 1.43
C ILE A 27 5.02 6.42 2.08
N ILE A 28 5.07 6.00 3.35
CA ILE A 28 6.34 5.74 4.07
C ILE A 28 7.15 4.64 3.40
N CYS A 29 6.50 3.58 2.90
CA CYS A 29 7.14 2.48 2.17
C CYS A 29 7.48 2.83 0.71
N GLY A 30 7.80 4.09 0.42
CA GLY A 30 8.25 4.53 -0.91
C GLY A 30 7.13 4.71 -1.93
N GLY A 31 5.89 4.89 -1.48
CA GLY A 31 4.74 5.13 -2.37
C GLY A 31 4.18 3.89 -3.04
N THR A 32 4.25 2.73 -2.37
CA THR A 32 3.56 1.51 -2.83
C THR A 32 2.04 1.70 -2.88
N SER A 33 1.33 0.78 -3.54
CA SER A 33 -0.14 0.77 -3.55
C SER A 33 -0.69 0.70 -2.13
N ALA A 34 -1.72 1.50 -1.84
CA ALA A 34 -2.45 1.40 -0.59
C ALA A 34 -3.26 0.10 -0.60
N GLY A 35 -3.25 -0.62 0.52
CA GLY A 35 -3.94 -1.89 0.74
C GLY A 35 -3.76 -2.88 -0.41
N ILE A 36 -4.88 -3.24 -1.02
CA ILE A 36 -4.98 -4.09 -2.22
C ILE A 36 -5.49 -3.30 -3.43
N GLU A 37 -5.64 -1.99 -3.27
CA GLU A 37 -6.14 -1.09 -4.28
C GLU A 37 -5.09 -0.86 -5.38
N PRO A 38 -5.50 -0.67 -6.65
CA PRO A 38 -4.57 -0.27 -7.70
C PRO A 38 -3.96 1.11 -7.42
N ILE A 39 -2.79 1.39 -7.99
CA ILE A 39 -2.22 2.75 -7.99
C ILE A 39 -3.22 3.68 -8.70
N PRO A 40 -3.63 4.80 -8.08
CA PRO A 40 -4.76 5.60 -8.55
C PRO A 40 -4.53 6.25 -9.92
N ALA A 41 -3.29 6.61 -10.24
CA ALA A 41 -2.89 7.15 -11.53
C ALA A 41 -1.38 7.03 -11.74
N ASN A 42 -0.92 7.20 -12.98
CA ASN A 42 0.51 7.25 -13.29
C ASN A 42 1.21 8.51 -12.78
N VAL A 43 0.45 9.58 -12.53
CA VAL A 43 0.89 10.79 -11.84
C VAL A 43 -0.19 11.13 -10.83
N TYR A 44 0.18 11.22 -9.56
CA TYR A 44 -0.77 11.41 -8.45
C TYR A 44 -0.12 12.20 -7.31
N THR A 45 -0.92 12.63 -6.34
CA THR A 45 -0.46 13.49 -5.27
C THR A 45 -0.41 12.74 -3.95
N HIS A 46 0.72 12.80 -3.26
CA HIS A 46 0.86 12.39 -1.86
C HIS A 46 0.67 13.60 -0.96
N LYS A 47 -0.39 13.58 -0.15
CA LYS A 47 -0.59 14.58 0.91
C LYS A 47 -0.03 14.02 2.21
N THR A 48 1.00 14.67 2.74
CA THR A 48 1.56 14.39 4.06
C THR A 48 1.40 15.60 4.96
N LEU A 49 1.71 15.45 6.25
CA LEU A 49 1.70 16.58 7.19
C LEU A 49 2.67 17.69 6.76
N SER A 50 3.76 17.31 6.07
CA SER A 50 4.81 18.22 5.61
C SER A 50 4.52 18.89 4.27
N GLY A 51 3.43 18.52 3.59
CA GLY A 51 3.04 19.13 2.32
C GLY A 51 2.39 18.18 1.32
N SER A 52 2.27 18.66 0.08
CA SER A 52 1.64 17.95 -1.02
C SER A 52 2.66 17.75 -2.14
N PHE A 53 2.97 16.50 -2.46
CA PHE A 53 4.04 16.14 -3.39
C PHE A 53 3.46 15.41 -4.60
N THR A 54 3.88 15.80 -5.80
CA THR A 54 3.55 15.06 -7.03
C THR A 54 4.46 13.84 -7.14
N VAL A 55 3.86 12.68 -7.31
CA VAL A 55 4.52 11.39 -7.44
C VAL A 55 4.22 10.81 -8.82
N LYS A 56 5.27 10.33 -9.49
CA LYS A 56 5.18 9.58 -10.75
C LYS A 56 5.28 8.08 -10.45
N ASN A 57 4.55 7.27 -11.20
CA ASN A 57 4.60 5.82 -11.09
C ASN A 57 5.99 5.30 -11.52
N GLN A 58 6.72 4.70 -10.57
CA GLN A 58 8.09 4.22 -10.77
C GLN A 58 8.20 3.07 -11.79
N GLN A 59 7.16 2.26 -11.90
CA GLN A 59 7.09 1.14 -12.85
C GLN A 59 6.96 1.68 -14.26
N LEU A 60 6.09 2.67 -14.47
CA LEU A 60 5.96 3.34 -15.76
C LEU A 60 7.24 4.08 -16.14
N GLN A 61 7.83 4.82 -15.20
CA GLN A 61 9.06 5.56 -15.46
C GLN A 61 10.19 4.63 -15.93
N ARG A 62 10.38 3.49 -15.24
CA ARG A 62 11.35 2.45 -15.67
C ARG A 62 11.05 1.90 -17.07
N LEU A 63 9.78 1.71 -17.39
CA LEU A 63 9.36 1.25 -18.72
C LEU A 63 9.66 2.29 -19.80
N LEU A 64 9.37 3.56 -19.55
CA LEU A 64 9.67 4.64 -20.50
C LEU A 64 11.18 4.80 -20.70
N ALA A 65 11.97 4.75 -19.63
CA ALA A 65 13.43 4.80 -19.71
C ALA A 65 13.98 3.64 -20.56
N SER A 66 13.44 2.42 -20.42
CA SER A 66 13.85 1.28 -21.24
C SER A 66 13.49 1.40 -22.73
N LYS A 67 12.67 2.38 -23.09
CA LYS A 67 12.21 2.65 -24.45
C LYS A 67 12.76 3.98 -25.00
N ASP A 68 13.66 4.64 -24.26
CA ASP A 68 14.14 5.99 -24.58
C ASP A 68 13.00 7.03 -24.72
N MET A 69 11.92 6.85 -23.95
CA MET A 69 10.72 7.69 -23.95
C MET A 69 10.48 8.42 -22.61
N ASP A 70 11.44 8.39 -21.68
CA ASP A 70 11.37 9.14 -20.41
C ASP A 70 11.94 10.55 -20.61
N THR A 71 11.13 11.43 -21.21
CA THR A 71 11.47 12.83 -21.53
C THR A 71 10.98 13.81 -20.47
#